data_AF-A0A3D4XEY9-F1
#
_entry.id   AF-A0A3D4XEY9-F1
#
_cell.length_a   1.000
_cell.length_b   1.000
_cell.length_c   1.000
_cell.angle_alpha   90.00
_cell.angle_beta   90.00
_cell.angle_gamma   90.00
#
_symmetry.space_group_name_H-M   'P 1'
#
loop_
_entity.id
_entity.type
_entity.pdbx_description
1 polymer ?
#
loop_
_entity_poly.entity_id
_entity_poly.type
_entity_poly.pdbx_seq_one_letter_code
_entity_poly.pdbx_strand_id
1 'polypeptide(L)'
;MIRDITLGQYYQTESVLHRMDCRVKLVGTLVFIISLFVVENWWSYVLAALFLALCIRLSRVPFRFMVKGMKSIVFLMLFAAVFNLFLTPGTPVVSFWKLRITDAGIRMALQMAVRLTLLIIGSSLMTLTTTPNQLTNAIERLLKPLGFLIPVHEIAMMMSIALRFIPILMEETDKIMKAQMARGADFESGNLVKKVRSMVPLLVPLFISAFRRANDLAMAMEARCYHGGKGRTQMKPLVYGGRDYAAYGMMWAYLGLCIVMRIVL
;
A
#
# COMPACT_ATOMS: atom_id res chain seq x y z
N MET A 1 -14.32 -16.31 -12.24
CA MET A 1 -13.83 -16.33 -10.84
C MET A 1 -12.72 -15.31 -10.54
N ILE A 2 -12.09 -14.67 -11.54
CA ILE A 2 -10.94 -13.75 -11.34
C ILE A 2 -11.34 -12.25 -11.29
N ARG A 3 -12.61 -11.91 -11.55
CA ARG A 3 -13.11 -10.51 -11.58
C ARG A 3 -13.09 -9.79 -10.21
N ASP A 4 -12.93 -10.52 -9.10
CA ASP A 4 -12.96 -9.96 -7.75
C ASP A 4 -11.56 -9.70 -7.14
N ILE A 5 -10.48 -9.91 -7.89
CA ILE A 5 -9.18 -9.41 -7.44
C ILE A 5 -9.20 -7.89 -7.60
N THR A 6 -9.56 -7.22 -6.51
CA THR A 6 -9.58 -5.76 -6.41
C THR A 6 -8.15 -5.21 -6.47
N LEU A 7 -7.56 -5.18 -7.65
CA LEU A 7 -6.25 -4.59 -7.87
C LEU A 7 -6.38 -3.07 -7.82
N GLY A 8 -5.79 -2.48 -6.78
CA GLY A 8 -5.82 -1.03 -6.58
C GLY A 8 -7.24 -0.52 -6.35
N GLN A 9 -7.80 -0.76 -5.15
CA GLN A 9 -9.05 -0.15 -4.71
C GLN A 9 -8.87 1.38 -4.63
N TYR A 10 -8.91 2.08 -5.76
CA TYR A 10 -8.95 3.52 -5.81
C TYR A 10 -10.41 3.94 -5.68
N TYR A 11 -10.73 4.70 -4.63
CA TYR A 11 -12.07 5.22 -4.46
C TYR A 11 -12.14 6.58 -5.15
N GLN A 12 -12.83 6.64 -6.29
CA GLN A 12 -12.94 7.90 -7.05
C GLN A 12 -13.81 8.89 -6.26
N THR A 13 -13.18 9.89 -5.65
CA THR A 13 -13.88 11.00 -5.00
C THR A 13 -13.18 12.32 -5.31
N GLU A 14 -13.97 13.35 -5.59
CA GLU A 14 -13.48 14.71 -5.72
C GLU A 14 -13.23 15.29 -4.33
N SER A 15 -11.99 15.21 -3.84
CA SER A 15 -11.59 15.85 -2.59
C SER A 15 -10.25 16.57 -2.71
N VAL A 16 -9.99 17.46 -1.74
CA VAL A 16 -8.74 18.24 -1.68
C VAL A 16 -7.54 17.30 -1.65
N LEU A 17 -7.66 16.18 -0.93
CA LEU A 17 -6.62 15.17 -0.86
C LEU A 17 -6.45 14.46 -2.21
N HIS A 18 -7.52 14.08 -2.92
CA HIS A 18 -7.39 13.44 -4.24
C HIS A 18 -6.69 14.33 -5.27
N ARG A 19 -6.91 15.65 -5.20
CA ARG A 19 -6.30 16.65 -6.11
C ARG A 19 -4.86 17.03 -5.75
N MET A 20 -4.35 16.60 -4.59
CA MET A 20 -2.98 16.86 -4.15
C MET A 20 -1.97 15.99 -4.91
N ASP A 21 -0.74 16.48 -5.07
CA ASP A 21 0.32 15.73 -5.74
C ASP A 21 0.62 14.42 -5.00
N CYS A 22 0.77 13.33 -5.76
CA CYS A 22 1.00 11.99 -5.23
C CYS A 22 2.31 11.89 -4.42
N ARG A 23 3.33 12.69 -4.75
CA ARG A 23 4.60 12.72 -4.03
C ARG A 23 4.42 13.21 -2.59
N VAL A 24 3.59 14.24 -2.41
CA VAL A 24 3.28 14.83 -1.11
C VAL A 24 2.57 13.81 -0.22
N LYS A 25 1.60 13.08 -0.79
CA LYS A 25 0.90 12.01 -0.07
C LYS A 25 1.83 10.88 0.33
N LEU A 26 2.73 10.46 -0.57
CA LEU A 26 3.67 9.37 -0.30
C LEU A 26 4.66 9.74 0.79
N VAL A 27 5.31 10.91 0.65
CA VAL A 27 6.22 11.43 1.68
C VAL A 27 5.48 11.63 3.00
N GLY A 28 4.26 12.17 2.97
CA GLY A 28 3.45 12.36 4.17
C GLY A 28 3.04 11.08 4.87
N THR A 29 2.70 10.04 4.11
CA THR A 29 2.39 8.73 4.67
C THR A 29 3.63 8.10 5.30
N LEU A 30 4.79 8.23 4.64
CA LEU A 30 6.06 7.72 5.16
C LEU A 30 6.48 8.46 6.44
N VAL A 31 6.38 9.78 6.44
CA VAL A 31 6.59 10.63 7.63
C VAL A 31 5.65 10.24 8.76
N PHE A 32 4.37 10.04 8.47
CA PHE A 32 3.38 9.61 9.46
C PHE A 32 3.74 8.24 10.05
N ILE A 33 4.10 7.26 9.23
CA ILE A 33 4.55 5.94 9.70
C ILE A 33 5.76 6.08 10.61
N ILE A 34 6.81 6.81 10.20
CA ILE A 34 8.01 7.03 11.03
C ILE A 34 7.63 7.70 12.35
N SER A 35 6.75 8.72 12.33
CA SER A 35 6.34 9.43 13.54
C SER A 35 5.70 8.50 14.59
N LEU A 36 4.93 7.49 14.17
CA LEU A 36 4.29 6.53 15.07
C LEU A 36 5.29 5.60 15.80
N PHE A 37 6.49 5.41 15.25
CA PHE A 37 7.56 4.63 15.89
C PHE A 37 8.44 5.49 16.80
N VAL A 38 8.58 6.79 16.50
CA VAL A 38 9.34 7.74 17.31
C VAL A 38 8.57 8.11 18.60
N VAL A 39 7.25 8.01 18.58
CA VAL A 39 6.38 8.38 19.69
C VAL A 39 6.19 7.24 20.71
N GLU A 40 6.39 7.57 21.99
CA GLU A 40 6.19 6.67 23.13
C GLU A 40 5.04 7.13 24.07
N ASN A 41 4.63 8.40 23.98
CA ASN A 41 3.64 9.02 24.88
C ASN A 41 2.18 8.86 24.39
N TRP A 42 1.26 8.69 25.34
CA TRP A 42 -0.18 8.56 25.06
C TRP A 42 -0.75 9.79 24.33
N TRP A 43 -0.37 10.99 24.77
CA TRP A 43 -0.82 12.26 24.16
C TRP A 43 -0.39 12.41 22.70
N SER A 44 0.78 11.90 22.36
CA SER A 44 1.29 11.95 20.98
C SER A 44 0.53 11.00 20.06
N TYR A 45 -0.01 9.88 20.56
CA TYR A 45 -0.96 9.05 19.80
C TYR A 45 -2.30 9.74 19.59
N VAL A 46 -2.80 10.50 20.57
CA VAL A 46 -4.02 11.32 20.42
C VAL A 46 -3.81 12.38 19.34
N LEU A 47 -2.67 13.05 19.34
CA LEU A 47 -2.29 14.00 18.29
C LEU A 47 -2.24 13.35 16.90
N ALA A 48 -1.58 12.18 16.79
CA ALA A 48 -1.53 11.41 15.55
C ALA A 48 -2.92 10.99 15.06
N ALA A 49 -3.80 10.57 15.98
CA ALA A 49 -5.18 10.23 15.67
C ALA A 49 -5.98 11.46 15.19
N LEU A 50 -5.80 12.63 15.80
CA LEU A 50 -6.44 13.88 15.40
C LEU A 50 -5.98 14.32 14.00
N PHE A 51 -4.68 14.27 13.74
CA PHE A 51 -4.11 14.57 12.42
C PHE A 51 -4.65 13.62 11.34
N LEU A 52 -4.71 12.32 11.64
CA LEU A 52 -5.28 11.33 10.74
C LEU A 52 -6.77 11.55 10.51
N ALA A 53 -7.55 11.87 11.56
CA ALA A 53 -8.96 12.17 11.45
C ALA A 53 -9.23 13.41 10.58
N LEU A 54 -8.40 14.45 10.69
CA LEU A 54 -8.44 15.62 9.81
C LEU A 54 -8.17 15.19 8.35
N CYS A 55 -7.14 14.39 8.09
CA CYS A 55 -6.84 13.87 6.75
C CYS A 55 -7.99 13.03 6.17
N ILE A 56 -8.64 12.18 6.97
CA ILE A 56 -9.81 11.38 6.57
C ILE A 56 -10.98 12.30 6.22
N ARG A 57 -11.23 13.34 7.03
CA ARG A 57 -12.32 14.28 6.75
C ARG A 57 -12.07 15.09 5.48
N LEU A 58 -10.83 15.49 5.24
CA LEU A 58 -10.41 16.16 4.00
C LEU A 58 -10.48 15.24 2.79
N SER A 59 -10.27 13.93 2.96
CA SER A 59 -10.29 12.96 1.87
C SER A 59 -11.71 12.61 1.41
N ARG A 60 -12.73 12.78 2.27
CA ARG A 60 -14.13 12.36 2.05
C ARG A 60 -14.29 10.87 1.75
N VAL A 61 -13.31 10.04 2.10
CA VAL A 61 -13.39 8.59 1.91
C VAL A 61 -14.29 7.99 2.99
N PRO A 62 -15.23 7.08 2.65
CA PRO A 62 -16.09 6.46 3.65
C PRO A 62 -15.26 5.59 4.60
N PHE A 63 -15.39 5.82 5.91
CA PHE A 63 -14.64 5.10 6.93
C PHE A 63 -14.81 3.57 6.85
N ARG A 64 -15.97 3.10 6.35
CA ARG A 64 -16.26 1.67 6.14
C ARG A 64 -15.23 0.96 5.25
N PHE A 65 -14.68 1.64 4.24
CA PHE A 65 -13.65 1.05 3.37
C PHE A 65 -12.31 0.89 4.11
N MET A 66 -11.99 1.80 5.02
CA MET A 66 -10.76 1.76 5.82
C MET A 66 -10.80 0.64 6.86
N VAL A 67 -11.95 0.45 7.52
CA VAL A 67 -12.14 -0.62 8.51
C VAL A 67 -12.12 -2.01 7.88
N LYS A 68 -12.44 -2.14 6.59
CA LYS A 68 -12.33 -3.42 5.88
C LYS A 68 -10.89 -3.95 5.90
N GLY A 69 -9.89 -3.06 5.79
CA GLY A 69 -8.48 -3.42 5.92
C GLY A 69 -8.10 -3.89 7.32
N MET A 70 -8.74 -3.32 8.36
CA MET A 70 -8.50 -3.74 9.74
C MET A 70 -8.94 -5.18 9.99
N LYS A 71 -10.03 -5.67 9.37
CA LYS A 71 -10.58 -7.01 9.62
C LYS A 71 -9.52 -8.12 9.50
N SER A 72 -8.65 -8.05 8.50
CA SER A 72 -7.59 -9.05 8.30
C SER A 72 -6.49 -8.98 9.36
N ILE A 73 -6.24 -7.80 9.92
CA ILE A 73 -5.13 -7.55 10.86
C ILE A 73 -5.59 -7.65 12.32
N VAL A 74 -6.90 -7.57 12.60
CA VAL A 74 -7.45 -7.75 13.96
C VAL A 74 -6.99 -9.07 14.59
N PHE A 75 -6.88 -10.15 13.82
CA PHE A 75 -6.36 -11.43 14.34
C PHE A 75 -4.90 -11.30 14.82
N LEU A 76 -4.03 -10.69 14.00
CA LEU A 76 -2.62 -10.44 14.35
C LEU A 76 -2.51 -9.48 15.54
N MET A 77 -3.34 -8.44 15.58
CA MET A 77 -3.39 -7.46 16.66
C MET A 77 -3.82 -8.10 17.99
N LEU A 78 -4.82 -8.98 17.97
CA LEU A 78 -5.29 -9.70 19.15
C LEU A 78 -4.22 -10.67 19.64
N PHE A 79 -3.56 -11.39 18.73
CA PHE A 79 -2.42 -12.23 19.06
C PHE A 79 -1.29 -11.42 19.71
N ALA A 80 -0.87 -10.31 19.10
CA ALA A 80 0.17 -9.45 19.65
C ALA A 80 -0.22 -8.86 21.02
N ALA A 81 -1.49 -8.46 21.20
CA ALA A 81 -1.98 -7.92 22.46
C ALA A 81 -1.95 -8.98 23.58
N VAL A 82 -2.37 -10.22 23.29
CA VAL A 82 -2.29 -11.35 24.23
C VAL A 82 -0.84 -11.61 24.64
N PHE A 83 0.08 -11.66 23.68
CA PHE A 83 1.50 -11.84 23.99
C PHE A 83 2.06 -10.70 24.84
N ASN A 84 1.78 -9.44 24.50
CA ASN A 84 2.22 -8.30 25.31
C ASN A 84 1.60 -8.29 26.71
N LEU A 85 0.35 -8.76 26.86
CA LEU A 85 -0.32 -8.82 28.15
C LEU A 85 0.32 -9.83 29.10
N PHE A 86 0.80 -10.97 28.58
CA PHE A 86 1.30 -12.09 29.39
C PHE A 86 2.83 -12.21 29.45
N LEU A 87 3.56 -11.75 28.43
CA LEU A 87 5.03 -11.90 28.35
C LEU A 87 5.78 -10.63 28.79
N THR A 88 5.10 -9.51 29.06
CA THR A 88 5.78 -8.27 29.48
C THR A 88 6.03 -8.26 30.99
N PRO A 89 7.31 -8.23 31.44
CA PRO A 89 7.65 -8.16 32.86
C PRO A 89 7.24 -6.81 33.45
N GLY A 90 6.67 -6.82 34.65
CA GLY A 90 6.18 -5.61 35.32
C GLY A 90 5.43 -5.92 36.62
N THR A 91 4.83 -4.89 37.23
CA THR A 91 4.03 -5.03 38.46
C THR A 91 2.74 -5.82 38.17
N PRO A 92 2.53 -6.98 38.79
CA PRO A 92 1.34 -7.81 38.54
C PRO A 92 0.10 -7.15 39.17
N VAL A 93 -0.91 -6.88 38.36
CA VAL A 93 -2.21 -6.34 38.82
C VAL A 93 -3.18 -7.49 39.12
N VAL A 94 -3.15 -8.54 38.31
CA VAL A 94 -3.93 -9.78 38.51
C VAL A 94 -3.04 -10.98 38.20
N SER A 95 -2.94 -11.93 39.13
CA SER A 95 -2.22 -13.18 38.93
C SER A 95 -3.19 -14.35 38.95
N PHE A 96 -3.25 -15.10 37.85
CA PHE A 96 -4.00 -16.36 37.78
C PHE A 96 -3.03 -17.51 37.46
N TRP A 97 -2.78 -18.36 38.45
CA TRP A 97 -1.98 -19.60 38.40
C TRP A 97 -0.52 -19.47 37.92
N LYS A 98 -0.27 -19.07 36.67
CA LYS A 98 1.05 -18.78 36.07
C LYS A 98 1.07 -17.56 35.13
N LEU A 99 -0.10 -16.99 34.82
CA LEU A 99 -0.26 -15.83 33.96
C LEU A 99 -0.41 -14.60 34.85
N ARG A 100 0.54 -13.67 34.74
CA ARG A 100 0.51 -12.39 35.46
C ARG A 100 0.20 -11.30 34.45
N ILE A 101 -0.95 -10.65 34.61
CA ILE A 101 -1.27 -9.44 33.86
C ILE A 101 -0.57 -8.29 34.54
N THR A 102 0.39 -7.68 33.84
CA THR A 102 1.16 -6.56 34.36
C THR A 102 0.58 -5.24 33.86
N ASP A 103 0.65 -4.19 34.69
CA ASP A 103 0.21 -2.85 34.27
C ASP A 103 1.00 -2.35 33.04
N ALA A 104 2.30 -2.67 33.01
CA ALA A 104 3.16 -2.43 31.84
C ALA A 104 2.68 -3.20 30.60
N GLY A 105 2.29 -4.47 30.75
CA GLY A 105 1.75 -5.29 29.67
C GLY A 105 0.44 -4.76 29.11
N ILE A 106 -0.46 -4.27 29.97
CA ILE A 106 -1.71 -3.60 29.53
C ILE A 106 -1.38 -2.34 28.73
N ARG A 107 -0.52 -1.46 29.26
CA ARG A 107 -0.12 -0.21 28.57
C ARG A 107 0.53 -0.48 27.22
N MET A 108 1.46 -1.44 27.16
CA MET A 108 2.17 -1.80 25.93
C MET A 108 1.24 -2.46 24.90
N ALA A 109 0.34 -3.36 25.33
CA ALA A 109 -0.67 -3.95 24.46
C ALA A 109 -1.62 -2.90 23.88
N LEU A 110 -2.06 -1.94 24.71
CA LEU A 110 -2.94 -0.86 24.29
C LEU A 110 -2.23 0.12 23.33
N GLN A 111 -1.00 0.51 23.62
CA GLN A 111 -0.19 1.36 22.73
C GLN A 111 0.05 0.67 21.39
N MET A 112 0.37 -0.62 21.38
CA MET A 112 0.58 -1.39 20.15
C MET A 112 -0.72 -1.53 19.34
N ALA A 113 -1.85 -1.75 20.01
CA ALA A 113 -3.17 -1.77 19.40
C ALA A 113 -3.51 -0.45 18.70
N VAL A 114 -3.32 0.69 19.38
CA VAL A 114 -3.54 2.03 18.81
C VAL A 114 -2.56 2.30 17.66
N ARG A 115 -1.28 2.01 17.83
CA ARG A 115 -0.23 2.19 16.81
C ARG A 115 -0.55 1.43 15.52
N LEU A 116 -0.89 0.14 15.63
CA LEU A 116 -1.25 -0.68 14.47
C LEU A 116 -2.51 -0.15 13.79
N THR A 117 -3.52 0.25 14.57
CA THR A 117 -4.75 0.83 14.02
C THR A 117 -4.47 2.09 13.20
N LEU A 118 -3.68 3.03 13.75
CA LEU A 118 -3.30 4.26 13.06
C LEU A 118 -2.47 3.99 11.80
N LEU A 119 -1.52 3.04 11.87
CA LEU A 119 -0.69 2.65 10.73
C LEU A 119 -1.53 2.08 9.58
N ILE A 120 -2.49 1.21 9.90
CA ILE A 120 -3.36 0.58 8.90
C ILE A 120 -4.30 1.62 8.27
N ILE A 121 -4.93 2.47 9.07
CA ILE A 121 -5.84 3.49 8.54
C ILE A 121 -5.07 4.52 7.71
N GLY A 122 -3.88 4.95 8.15
CA GLY A 122 -3.02 5.87 7.42
C GLY A 122 -2.55 5.32 6.07
N SER A 123 -2.04 4.08 6.04
CA SER A 123 -1.63 3.42 4.79
C SER A 123 -2.81 3.13 3.87
N SER A 124 -3.98 2.77 4.42
CA SER A 124 -5.22 2.58 3.66
C SER A 124 -5.66 3.88 3.02
N LEU A 125 -5.53 5.02 3.70
CA LEU A 125 -5.87 6.33 3.14
C LEU A 125 -5.06 6.63 1.87
N MET A 126 -3.74 6.40 1.91
CA MET A 126 -2.87 6.56 0.74
C MET A 126 -3.30 5.67 -0.42
N THR A 127 -3.58 4.41 -0.13
CA THR A 127 -3.98 3.39 -1.11
C THR A 127 -5.33 3.70 -1.76
N LEU A 128 -6.30 4.19 -0.98
CA LEU A 128 -7.64 4.53 -1.48
C LEU A 128 -7.66 5.85 -2.28
N THR A 129 -6.75 6.78 -1.97
CA THR A 129 -6.75 8.15 -2.53
C THR A 129 -5.75 8.36 -3.69
N THR A 130 -5.01 7.33 -4.07
CA THR A 130 -3.96 7.40 -5.09
C THR A 130 -4.02 6.20 -6.02
N THR A 131 -4.01 6.45 -7.34
CA THR A 131 -4.00 5.35 -8.32
C THR A 131 -2.61 4.69 -8.42
N PRO A 132 -2.51 3.39 -8.74
CA PRO A 132 -1.23 2.70 -8.91
C PRO A 132 -0.29 3.38 -9.93
N ASN A 133 -0.85 3.91 -11.03
CA ASN A 133 -0.07 4.63 -12.04
C ASN A 133 0.52 5.94 -11.50
N GLN A 134 -0.25 6.69 -10.69
CA GLN A 134 0.26 7.90 -10.03
C GLN A 134 1.33 7.56 -9.00
N LEU A 135 1.17 6.45 -8.27
CA LEU A 135 2.14 5.96 -7.30
C LEU A 135 3.49 5.66 -7.98
N THR A 136 3.49 4.95 -9.11
CA THR A 136 4.70 4.67 -9.89
C THR A 136 5.39 5.95 -10.37
N ASN A 137 4.62 6.91 -10.90
CA ASN A 137 5.17 8.20 -11.33
C ASN A 137 5.76 9.02 -10.16
N ALA A 138 5.14 8.94 -8.98
CA ALA A 138 5.65 9.60 -7.78
C ALA A 138 6.96 8.95 -7.30
N ILE A 139 7.03 7.61 -7.30
CA ILE A 139 8.25 6.87 -6.98
C ILE A 139 9.36 7.21 -7.97
N GLU A 140 9.09 7.23 -9.29
CA GLU A 140 10.07 7.63 -10.31
C GLU A 140 10.66 9.02 -10.01
N ARG A 141 9.81 10.00 -9.69
CA ARG A 141 10.25 11.36 -9.39
C ARG A 141 11.03 11.46 -8.08
N LEU A 142 10.67 10.68 -7.06
CA LEU A 142 11.37 10.65 -5.77
C LEU A 142 12.71 9.91 -5.85
N LEU A 143 12.82 8.90 -6.72
CA LEU A 143 14.06 8.17 -6.97
C LEU A 143 14.98 8.86 -7.97
N LYS A 144 14.52 9.88 -8.71
CA LYS A 144 15.34 10.66 -9.66
C LYS A 144 16.73 11.08 -9.14
N PRO A 145 16.94 11.57 -7.89
CA PRO A 145 18.28 11.87 -7.38
C PRO A 145 19.20 10.64 -7.30
N LEU A 146 18.66 9.45 -7.07
CA LEU A 146 19.40 8.18 -7.14
C LEU A 146 19.67 7.72 -8.58
N GLY A 147 19.20 8.47 -9.58
CA GLY A 147 19.37 8.18 -11.01
C GLY A 147 20.83 8.16 -11.49
N PHE A 148 21.77 8.65 -10.69
CA PHE A 148 23.20 8.49 -10.97
C PHE A 148 23.69 7.06 -10.74
N LEU A 149 23.09 6.33 -9.78
CA LEU A 149 23.50 4.98 -9.40
C LEU A 149 22.63 3.90 -10.07
N ILE A 150 21.35 4.20 -10.32
CA ILE A 150 20.34 3.22 -10.76
C ILE A 150 19.54 3.78 -11.95
N PRO A 151 19.19 2.96 -12.97
CA PRO A 151 18.34 3.36 -14.09
C PRO A 151 16.86 3.53 -13.67
N VAL A 152 16.56 4.65 -13.01
CA VAL A 152 15.24 4.94 -12.41
C VAL A 152 14.13 4.99 -13.45
N HIS A 153 14.41 5.53 -14.64
CA HIS A 153 13.39 5.69 -15.69
C HIS A 153 12.96 4.33 -16.27
N GLU A 154 13.92 3.45 -16.51
CA GLU A 154 13.72 2.11 -17.03
C GLU A 154 12.90 1.27 -16.04
N ILE A 155 13.21 1.38 -14.74
CA ILE A 155 12.42 0.74 -13.67
C ILE A 155 10.98 1.28 -13.66
N ALA A 156 10.80 2.60 -13.72
CA ALA A 156 9.48 3.21 -13.75
C ALA A 156 8.66 2.80 -14.99
N MET A 157 9.33 2.67 -16.14
CA MET A 157 8.73 2.18 -17.38
C MET A 157 8.30 0.72 -17.25
N MET A 158 9.17 -0.17 -16.78
CA MET A 158 8.84 -1.57 -16.54
C MET A 158 7.65 -1.72 -15.58
N MET A 159 7.63 -0.96 -14.48
CA MET A 159 6.51 -0.96 -13.54
C MET A 159 5.21 -0.45 -14.17
N SER A 160 5.27 0.61 -14.99
CA SER A 160 4.11 1.15 -15.69
C SER A 160 3.55 0.18 -16.74
N ILE A 161 4.42 -0.54 -17.45
CA ILE A 161 4.05 -1.59 -18.40
C ILE A 161 3.41 -2.76 -17.64
N ALA A 162 4.02 -3.20 -16.54
CA ALA A 162 3.49 -4.28 -15.70
C ALA A 162 2.09 -3.95 -15.18
N LEU A 163 1.89 -2.77 -14.57
CA LEU A 163 0.57 -2.32 -14.08
C LEU A 163 -0.49 -2.31 -15.18
N ARG A 164 -0.14 -1.95 -16.41
CA ARG A 164 -1.05 -1.98 -17.56
C ARG A 164 -1.33 -3.40 -18.06
N PHE A 165 -0.34 -4.29 -18.00
CA PHE A 165 -0.50 -5.67 -18.46
C PHE A 165 -1.21 -6.57 -17.44
N ILE A 166 -1.19 -6.27 -16.14
CA ILE A 166 -1.87 -7.11 -15.14
C ILE A 166 -3.36 -7.32 -15.47
N PRO A 167 -4.20 -6.27 -15.71
CA PRO A 167 -5.60 -6.48 -16.05
C PRO A 167 -5.79 -7.31 -17.33
N ILE A 168 -4.96 -7.07 -18.33
CA ILE A 168 -5.01 -7.77 -19.61
C ILE A 168 -4.66 -9.25 -19.45
N LEU A 169 -3.62 -9.57 -18.67
CA LEU A 169 -3.22 -10.94 -18.38
C LEU A 169 -4.28 -11.68 -17.55
N MET A 170 -4.98 -10.99 -16.66
CA MET A 170 -6.11 -11.56 -15.92
C MET A 170 -7.29 -11.90 -16.84
N GLU A 171 -7.63 -11.02 -17.78
CA GLU A 171 -8.67 -11.30 -18.79
C GLU A 171 -8.29 -12.47 -19.68
N GLU A 172 -7.03 -12.53 -20.12
CA GLU A 172 -6.50 -13.62 -20.92
C GLU A 172 -6.53 -14.94 -20.14
N THR A 173 -6.14 -14.90 -18.86
CA THR A 173 -6.21 -16.06 -17.95
C THR A 173 -7.64 -16.58 -17.86
N ASP A 174 -8.63 -15.70 -17.66
CA ASP A 174 -10.05 -16.10 -17.58
C ASP A 174 -10.55 -16.71 -18.90
N LYS A 175 -10.10 -16.20 -20.06
CA LYS A 175 -10.40 -16.79 -21.38
C LYS A 175 -9.78 -18.18 -21.55
N ILE A 176 -8.50 -18.34 -21.23
CA ILE A 176 -7.80 -19.62 -21.34
C ILE A 176 -8.42 -20.63 -20.37
N MET A 177 -8.72 -20.24 -19.13
CA MET A 177 -9.41 -21.09 -18.17
C MET A 177 -10.74 -21.62 -18.73
N LYS A 178 -11.60 -20.73 -19.25
CA LYS A 178 -12.89 -21.11 -19.85
C LYS A 178 -12.72 -22.04 -21.06
N ALA A 179 -11.74 -21.78 -21.92
CA ALA A 179 -11.45 -22.63 -23.07
C ALA A 179 -10.97 -24.03 -22.65
N GLN A 180 -10.13 -24.13 -21.62
CA GLN A 180 -9.67 -25.42 -21.11
C GLN A 180 -10.79 -26.18 -20.39
N MET A 181 -11.65 -25.49 -19.62
CA MET A 181 -12.84 -26.10 -19.02
C MET A 181 -13.80 -26.68 -20.08
N ALA A 182 -14.01 -25.96 -21.18
CA ALA A 182 -14.80 -26.46 -22.31
C ALA A 182 -14.18 -27.69 -23.00
N ARG A 183 -12.86 -27.88 -22.88
CA ARG A 183 -12.13 -29.07 -23.36
C ARG A 183 -12.05 -30.20 -22.32
N GLY A 184 -12.78 -30.09 -21.20
CA GLY A 184 -12.83 -31.10 -20.16
C GLY A 184 -11.73 -31.00 -19.10
N ALA A 185 -10.98 -29.90 -19.05
CA ALA A 185 -10.03 -29.66 -17.97
C ALA A 185 -10.78 -29.28 -16.67
N ASP A 186 -10.48 -30.01 -15.59
CA ASP A 186 -11.02 -29.74 -14.26
C ASP A 186 -9.95 -29.06 -13.39
N PHE A 187 -10.24 -27.83 -12.97
CA PHE A 187 -9.38 -26.99 -12.13
C PHE A 187 -9.77 -27.00 -10.65
N GLU A 188 -10.95 -27.52 -10.31
CA GLU A 188 -11.52 -27.42 -8.97
C GLU A 188 -11.39 -28.73 -8.19
N SER A 189 -11.49 -29.88 -8.86
CA SER A 189 -11.49 -31.19 -8.20
C SER A 189 -10.13 -31.88 -8.10
N GLY A 190 -9.96 -32.64 -7.01
CA GLY A 190 -8.85 -33.57 -6.79
C GLY A 190 -7.78 -33.11 -5.80
N ASN A 191 -6.74 -33.95 -5.63
CA ASN A 191 -5.62 -33.70 -4.72
C ASN A 191 -4.77 -32.50 -5.17
N LEU A 192 -4.06 -31.85 -4.24
CA LEU A 192 -3.14 -30.73 -4.49
C LEU A 192 -2.21 -30.97 -5.69
N VAL A 193 -1.66 -32.18 -5.82
CA VAL A 193 -0.78 -32.56 -6.95
C VAL A 193 -1.53 -32.52 -8.29
N LYS A 194 -2.77 -33.04 -8.33
CA LYS A 194 -3.61 -33.02 -9.54
C LYS A 194 -3.98 -31.59 -9.92
N LYS A 195 -4.23 -30.72 -8.93
CA LYS A 195 -4.54 -29.31 -9.12
C LYS A 195 -3.36 -28.51 -9.68
N VAL A 196 -2.15 -28.78 -9.21
CA VAL A 196 -0.94 -28.17 -9.79
C VAL A 196 -0.73 -28.65 -11.23
N ARG A 197 -0.92 -29.94 -11.50
CA ARG A 197 -0.79 -30.49 -12.86
C ARG A 197 -1.84 -29.93 -13.82
N SER A 198 -3.06 -29.70 -13.36
CA SER A 198 -4.12 -29.11 -14.17
C SER A 198 -3.89 -27.62 -14.47
N MET A 199 -2.98 -26.93 -13.78
CA MET A 199 -2.57 -25.55 -14.12
C MET A 199 -1.56 -25.47 -15.28
N VAL A 200 -0.87 -26.55 -15.65
CA VAL A 200 0.13 -26.52 -16.73
C VAL A 200 -0.46 -26.09 -18.09
N PRO A 201 -1.64 -26.60 -18.52
CA PRO A 201 -2.30 -26.15 -19.75
C PRO A 201 -2.75 -24.69 -19.74
N LEU A 202 -2.83 -24.05 -18.57
CA LEU A 202 -3.08 -22.61 -18.43
C LEU A 202 -1.78 -21.80 -18.58
N LEU A 203 -0.72 -22.25 -17.90
CA LEU A 203 0.56 -21.53 -17.83
C LEU A 203 1.23 -21.41 -19.19
N VAL A 204 1.33 -22.51 -19.95
CA VAL A 204 2.07 -22.51 -21.23
C VAL A 204 1.48 -21.51 -22.23
N PRO A 205 0.16 -21.50 -22.53
CA PRO A 205 -0.42 -20.51 -23.42
C PRO A 205 -0.31 -19.07 -22.90
N LEU A 206 -0.45 -18.87 -21.59
CA LEU A 206 -0.32 -17.55 -20.98
C LEU A 206 1.10 -16.99 -21.16
N PHE A 207 2.13 -17.81 -20.96
CA PHE A 207 3.53 -17.42 -21.20
C PHE A 207 3.77 -17.06 -22.67
N ILE A 208 3.32 -17.89 -23.62
CA ILE A 208 3.47 -17.61 -25.05
C ILE A 208 2.77 -16.29 -25.43
N SER A 209 1.57 -16.05 -24.91
CA SER A 209 0.81 -14.81 -25.12
C SER A 209 1.54 -13.59 -24.54
N ALA A 210 2.10 -13.72 -23.33
CA ALA A 210 2.88 -12.68 -22.68
C ALA A 210 4.16 -12.34 -23.47
N PHE A 211 4.91 -13.34 -23.93
CA PHE A 211 6.12 -13.13 -24.76
C PHE A 211 5.80 -12.46 -26.10
N ARG A 212 4.75 -12.91 -26.78
CA ARG A 212 4.29 -12.27 -28.02
C ARG A 212 3.96 -10.80 -27.78
N ARG A 213 3.18 -10.50 -26.74
CA ARG A 213 2.79 -9.13 -26.39
C ARG A 213 3.99 -8.26 -26.00
N ALA A 214 5.00 -8.83 -25.35
CA ALA A 214 6.25 -8.13 -25.04
C ALA A 214 7.00 -7.76 -26.33
N ASN A 215 7.13 -8.69 -27.28
CA ASN A 215 7.76 -8.43 -28.58
C ASN A 215 6.98 -7.40 -29.40
N ASP A 216 5.65 -7.51 -29.47
CA ASP A 216 4.80 -6.56 -30.19
C ASP A 216 4.91 -5.17 -29.57
N LEU A 217 4.95 -5.07 -28.24
CA LEU A 217 5.15 -3.80 -27.54
C LEU A 217 6.54 -3.22 -27.82
N ALA A 218 7.59 -4.04 -27.77
CA ALA A 218 8.95 -3.60 -28.04
C ALA A 218 9.09 -3.06 -29.47
N MET A 219 8.61 -3.81 -30.47
CA MET A 219 8.62 -3.40 -31.87
C MET A 219 7.80 -2.12 -32.09
N ALA A 220 6.63 -1.99 -31.44
CA ALA A 220 5.84 -0.77 -31.51
C ALA A 220 6.50 0.44 -30.82
N MET A 221 7.29 0.20 -29.77
CA MET A 221 8.08 1.24 -29.10
C MET A 221 9.23 1.70 -29.99
N GLU A 222 9.96 0.78 -30.62
CA GLU A 222 11.03 1.09 -31.58
C GLU A 222 10.49 1.84 -32.81
N ALA A 223 9.36 1.40 -33.38
CA ALA A 223 8.70 2.08 -34.50
C ALA A 223 8.25 3.51 -34.16
N ARG A 224 8.04 3.82 -32.87
CA ARG A 224 7.77 5.17 -32.35
C ARG A 224 9.03 5.91 -31.90
N CYS A 225 10.20 5.42 -32.31
CA CYS A 225 11.51 5.97 -31.98
C CYS A 225 11.75 6.11 -30.47
N TYR A 226 11.27 5.15 -29.66
CA TYR A 226 11.51 5.15 -28.23
C TYR A 226 12.94 4.64 -27.93
N HIS A 227 13.83 5.54 -27.51
CA HIS A 227 15.25 5.25 -27.23
C HIS A 227 15.63 5.41 -25.74
N GLY A 228 14.67 5.26 -24.81
CA GLY A 228 14.91 5.38 -23.37
C GLY A 228 14.66 6.77 -22.77
N GLY A 229 15.30 7.04 -21.62
CA GLY A 229 14.94 8.16 -20.73
C GLY A 229 15.70 9.48 -20.92
N LYS A 230 16.87 9.49 -21.55
CA LYS A 230 17.67 10.72 -21.71
C LYS A 230 17.05 11.65 -22.74
N GLY A 231 16.82 12.92 -22.37
CA GLY A 231 16.26 13.95 -23.26
C GLY A 231 14.75 13.86 -23.53
N ARG A 232 14.03 12.97 -22.84
CA ARG A 232 12.58 12.74 -23.04
C ARG A 232 11.73 13.76 -22.26
N THR A 233 10.65 14.24 -22.88
CA THR A 233 9.62 15.04 -22.20
C THR A 233 8.51 14.15 -21.60
N GLN A 234 7.90 14.58 -20.49
CA GLN A 234 6.79 13.88 -19.86
C GLN A 234 5.47 14.53 -20.26
N MET A 235 4.54 13.73 -20.82
CA MET A 235 3.23 14.22 -21.25
C MET A 235 2.35 14.70 -20.09
N LYS A 236 2.49 14.09 -18.90
CA LYS A 236 1.75 14.45 -17.68
C LYS A 236 2.74 14.76 -16.55
N PRO A 237 3.35 15.96 -16.52
CA PRO A 237 4.26 16.32 -15.45
C PRO A 237 3.52 16.45 -14.11
N LEU A 238 4.16 16.01 -13.04
CA LEU A 238 3.72 16.26 -11.67
C LEU A 238 4.13 17.69 -11.30
N VAL A 239 3.13 18.59 -11.22
CA VAL A 239 3.32 20.02 -10.92
C VAL A 239 2.85 20.29 -9.50
N TYR A 240 3.72 20.91 -8.69
CA TYR A 240 3.34 21.35 -7.35
C TYR A 240 2.38 22.54 -7.44
N GLY A 241 1.27 22.46 -6.73
CA GLY A 241 0.36 23.58 -6.50
C GLY A 241 0.55 24.21 -5.11
N GLY A 242 -0.07 25.37 -4.87
CA GLY A 242 -0.04 26.03 -3.55
C GLY A 242 -0.55 25.15 -2.39
N ARG A 243 -1.44 24.21 -2.68
CA ARG A 243 -1.96 23.22 -1.71
C ARG A 243 -0.89 22.24 -1.25
N ASP A 244 0.05 21.89 -2.12
CA ASP A 244 1.12 20.94 -1.80
C ASP A 244 2.13 21.55 -0.82
N TYR A 245 2.44 22.84 -0.99
CA TYR A 245 3.27 23.58 -0.03
C TYR A 245 2.59 23.72 1.32
N ALA A 246 1.29 24.02 1.35
CA ALA A 246 0.51 24.06 2.59
C ALA A 246 0.50 22.69 3.29
N ALA A 247 0.38 21.60 2.53
CA ALA A 247 0.44 20.25 3.07
C ALA A 247 1.80 19.91 3.68
N TYR A 248 2.91 20.31 3.04
CA TYR A 248 4.25 20.19 3.65
C TYR A 248 4.37 20.99 4.94
N GLY A 249 3.88 22.23 4.97
CA GLY A 249 3.85 23.03 6.20
C GLY A 249 3.09 22.32 7.33
N MET A 250 1.91 21.77 7.03
CA MET A 250 1.10 21.02 8.01
C MET A 250 1.80 19.75 8.50
N MET A 251 2.52 19.04 7.62
CA MET A 251 3.29 17.85 7.98
C MET A 251 4.49 18.17 8.87
N TRP A 252 5.23 19.25 8.56
CA TRP A 252 6.35 19.69 9.39
C TRP A 252 5.88 20.19 10.76
N ALA A 253 4.76 20.92 10.81
CA ALA A 253 4.16 21.33 12.08
C ALA A 253 3.74 20.12 12.92
N TYR A 254 3.11 19.11 12.31
CA TYR A 254 2.75 17.86 12.99
C TYR A 254 4.00 17.14 13.55
N LEU A 255 5.04 16.96 12.73
CA LEU A 255 6.29 16.34 13.18
C LEU A 255 6.96 17.11 14.31
N GLY A 256 7.04 18.44 14.19
CA GLY A 256 7.62 19.30 15.22
C GLY A 256 6.87 19.16 16.54
N LEU A 257 5.54 19.15 16.50
CA LEU A 257 4.72 18.96 17.70
C LEU A 257 4.89 17.58 18.32
N CYS A 258 4.97 16.51 17.51
CA CYS A 258 5.27 15.16 17.99
C CYS A 258 6.63 15.06 18.68
N ILE A 259 7.66 15.73 18.15
CA ILE A 259 9.01 15.74 18.73
C ILE A 259 9.03 16.54 20.04
N VAL A 260 8.40 17.72 20.07
CA VAL A 260 8.30 18.53 21.30
C VAL A 260 7.57 17.75 22.39
N MET A 261 6.45 17.10 22.06
CA MET A 261 5.70 16.25 22.99
C MET A 261 6.46 14.98 23.42
N ARG A 262 7.52 14.59 22.72
CA ARG A 262 8.43 13.51 23.14
C ARG A 262 9.51 14.01 24.10
N ILE A 263 9.97 15.24 23.93
CA ILE A 263 11.03 15.83 24.75
C ILE A 263 10.46 16.36 26.08
N VAL A 264 9.24 16.90 26.05
CA VAL A 264 8.62 17.58 27.21
C VAL A 264 7.88 16.61 28.15
N LEU A 265 7.35 15.50 27.64
CA LEU A 265 6.59 14.48 28.38
C LEU A 265 7.37 13.17 28.44
#